data_AF-A0A0P9EAE5-F1
#
_entry.id   AF-A0A0P9EAE5-F1
#
_cell.length_a   1.000
_cell.length_b   1.000
_cell.length_c   1.000
_cell.angle_alpha   90.00
_cell.angle_beta   90.00
_cell.angle_gamma   90.00
#
_symmetry.space_group_name_H-M   'P 1'
#
loop_
_entity.id
_entity.type
_entity.pdbx_description
1 polymer ?
#
loop_
_entity_poly.entity_id
_entity_poly.type
_entity_poly.pdbx_seq_one_letter_code
_entity_poly.pdbx_strand_id
1 'polypeptide(L)' 'MKKLSPLYEDKYGILLCPYCNSPLLTEETREGEFKCILCGKYVDRLSLEVMMKMVDRFPTELLHEWMLETIKTSC' A
#
# COMPACT_ATOMS: atom_id res chain seq x y z
N MET A 1 20.33 -8.26 4.67
CA MET A 1 19.62 -7.49 5.73
C MET A 1 18.14 -7.83 5.64
N LYS A 2 17.45 -8.05 6.77
CA LYS A 2 16.01 -8.35 6.77
C LYS A 2 15.22 -7.06 6.51
N LYS A 3 14.42 -7.03 5.44
CA LYS A 3 13.50 -5.93 5.15
C LYS A 3 12.29 -6.04 6.09
N LEU A 4 11.72 -4.91 6.46
CA LEU A 4 10.49 -4.86 7.26
C LEU A 4 9.33 -4.48 6.35
N SER A 5 8.19 -5.13 6.52
CA SER A 5 6.95 -4.76 5.83
C SER A 5 6.46 -3.39 6.30
N PRO A 6 5.75 -2.64 5.43
CA PRO A 6 5.06 -1.43 5.83
C PRO A 6 4.12 -1.65 7.00
N LEU A 7 3.98 -0.61 7.82
CA LEU A 7 2.98 -0.59 8.89
C LEU A 7 1.69 0.00 8.34
N TYR A 8 0.54 -0.52 8.79
CA TYR A 8 -0.77 0.04 8.43
C TYR A 8 -1.36 0.77 9.63
N GLU A 9 -1.69 2.04 9.46
CA GLU A 9 -2.35 2.85 10.48
C GLU A 9 -3.86 2.84 10.26
N ASP A 10 -4.53 2.03 11.06
CA ASP A 10 -5.97 1.78 11.01
C ASP A 10 -6.83 3.05 11.07
N LYS A 11 -6.39 4.08 11.80
CA LYS A 11 -7.20 5.29 12.04
C LYS A 11 -7.42 6.11 10.77
N TYR A 12 -6.44 6.14 9.88
CA TYR A 12 -6.45 6.96 8.67
C TYR A 12 -6.36 6.13 7.39
N GLY A 13 -6.19 4.80 7.51
CA GLY A 13 -6.04 3.91 6.37
C GLY A 13 -4.76 4.12 5.58
N ILE A 14 -3.69 4.62 6.23
CA ILE A 14 -2.43 4.95 5.58
C ILE A 14 -1.35 3.91 5.86
N LEU A 15 -0.44 3.72 4.90
CA LEU A 15 0.76 2.94 5.09
C LEU A 15 1.89 3.84 5.59
N LEU A 16 2.68 3.33 6.55
CA LEU A 16 3.83 4.00 7.12
C LEU A 16 5.11 3.21 6.84
N CYS A 17 6.22 3.93 6.64
CA CYS A 17 7.54 3.33 6.58
C CYS A 17 7.91 2.73 7.94
N PRO A 18 8.32 1.44 8.02
CA PRO A 18 8.63 0.79 9.30
C PRO A 18 9.93 1.29 9.94
N TYR A 19 10.69 2.15 9.26
CA TYR A 19 11.96 2.66 9.75
C TYR A 19 11.90 4.12 10.22
N CYS A 20 11.08 4.96 9.60
CA CYS A 20 10.96 6.38 9.95
C CYS A 20 9.55 6.80 10.37
N ASN A 21 8.56 5.88 10.33
CA ASN A 21 7.16 6.10 10.66
C ASN A 21 6.46 7.23 9.87
N SER A 22 7.07 7.71 8.80
CA SER A 22 6.45 8.67 7.89
C SER A 22 5.50 7.95 6.92
N PRO A 23 4.51 8.66 6.33
CA PRO A 23 3.70 8.11 5.25
C PRO A 23 4.56 7.45 4.18
N LEU A 24 4.20 6.22 3.82
CA LEU A 24 4.98 5.38 2.95
C LEU A 24 4.94 5.95 1.53
N LEU A 25 6.03 6.61 1.15
CA LEU A 25 6.32 7.00 -0.22
C LEU A 25 7.48 6.14 -0.71
N THR A 26 7.24 5.34 -1.74
CA THR A 26 8.22 4.39 -2.27
C THR A 26 8.67 4.75 -3.68
N GLU A 27 9.97 4.63 -3.93
CA GLU A 27 10.52 4.45 -5.27
C GLU A 27 10.70 2.95 -5.53
N GLU A 28 10.32 2.49 -6.72
CA GLU A 28 10.59 1.13 -7.18
C GLU A 28 11.93 1.10 -7.93
N THR A 29 12.83 0.21 -7.52
CA THR A 29 14.12 0.03 -8.20
C THR A 29 13.95 -0.77 -9.49
N ARG A 30 14.99 -0.79 -10.33
CA ARG A 30 15.02 -1.63 -11.54
C ARG A 30 14.85 -3.13 -11.27
N GLU A 31 15.10 -3.54 -10.03
CA GLU A 31 15.02 -4.93 -9.57
C GLU A 31 13.64 -5.22 -8.90
N GLY A 32 12.72 -4.26 -8.92
CA GLY A 32 11.38 -4.40 -8.34
C GLY A 32 11.37 -4.34 -6.81
N GLU A 33 12.40 -3.73 -6.21
CA GLU A 33 12.48 -3.52 -4.77
C GLU A 33 11.92 -2.15 -4.40
N PHE A 34 11.28 -2.05 -3.23
CA PHE A 34 10.72 -0.80 -2.74
C PHE A 34 11.70 -0.11 -1.79
N LYS A 35 11.89 1.20 -1.98
CA LYS A 35 12.72 2.02 -1.09
C LYS A 35 11.95 3.25 -0.65
N CYS A 36 12.00 3.56 0.64
CA CYS A 36 11.35 4.75 1.17
C CYS A 36 12.08 6.01 0.69
N ILE A 37 11.34 6.93 0.07
CA ILE A 37 11.91 8.18 -0.48
C ILE A 37 12.46 9.07 0.64
N LEU A 38 11.87 9.02 1.84
CA LEU A 38 12.21 9.92 2.94
C LEU A 38 13.46 9.49 3.72
N CYS A 39 13.58 8.20 4.06
CA CYS A 39 14.72 7.69 4.83
C CYS A 39 15.72 6.86 4.02
N GLY A 40 15.41 6.58 2.75
CA GLY A 40 16.27 5.83 1.84
C GLY A 40 16.41 4.34 2.14
N LYS A 41 15.68 3.79 3.12
CA LYS A 41 15.75 2.37 3.46
C LYS A 41 14.83 1.52 2.59
N TYR A 42 15.30 0.33 2.24
CA TYR A 42 14.51 -0.68 1.55
C TYR A 42 13.40 -1.22 2.45
N VAL A 43 12.19 -1.25 1.93
CA VAL A 43 10.99 -1.72 2.60
C VAL A 43 10.54 -3.00 1.90
N ASP A 44 10.00 -3.94 2.68
CA ASP A 44 9.47 -5.19 2.12
C ASP A 44 8.10 -4.97 1.48
N ARG A 45 7.55 -6.01 0.86
CA ARG A 45 6.17 -6.02 0.37
C ARG A 45 5.18 -6.03 1.54
N LEU A 46 3.95 -5.61 1.23
CA LEU A 46 2.83 -5.73 2.16
C LEU A 46 2.60 -7.20 2.51
N SER A 47 2.33 -7.47 3.78
CA SER A 47 1.89 -8.79 4.19
C SER A 47 0.45 -9.02 3.71
N LEU A 48 0.10 -10.28 3.46
CA LEU A 48 -1.26 -10.67 3.08
C LEU A 48 -2.29 -10.21 4.11
N GLU A 49 -1.96 -10.31 5.40
CA GLU A 49 -2.81 -9.84 6.49
C GLU A 49 -3.13 -8.35 6.38
N VAL A 50 -2.13 -7.51 6.07
CA VAL A 50 -2.35 -6.07 5.89
C VAL A 50 -3.18 -5.80 4.65
N MET A 51 -2.93 -6.51 3.54
CA MET A 51 -3.75 -6.38 2.33
C MET A 51 -5.22 -6.71 2.60
N MET A 52 -5.51 -7.77 3.36
CA MET A 52 -6.88 -8.11 3.75
C MET A 52 -7.53 -7.02 4.59
N LYS A 53 -6.82 -6.46 5.59
CA LYS A 53 -7.34 -5.34 6.40
C LYS A 53 -7.67 -4.10 5.57
N MET A 54 -6.86 -3.81 4.54
CA MET A 54 -7.12 -2.70 3.62
C MET A 54 -8.39 -2.95 2.79
N VAL A 55 -8.60 -4.18 2.31
CA VAL A 55 -9.80 -4.57 1.56
C VAL A 55 -11.04 -4.51 2.43
N ASP A 56 -11.00 -5.06 3.64
CA ASP A 56 -12.16 -5.10 4.56
C ASP A 56 -12.65 -3.70 4.96
N ARG A 57 -11.76 -2.71 4.94
CA ARG A 57 -12.07 -1.31 5.26
C ARG A 57 -12.37 -0.45 4.03
N PHE A 58 -12.26 -1.01 2.84
CA PHE A 58 -12.50 -0.26 1.62
C PHE A 58 -14.00 0.06 1.51
N PRO A 59 -14.40 1.34 1.32
CA PRO A 59 -15.81 1.71 1.25
C PRO A 59 -16.53 0.97 0.12
N THR A 60 -17.60 0.27 0.46
CA THR A 60 -18.32 -0.59 -0.50
C THR A 60 -18.94 0.23 -1.62
N GLU A 61 -19.30 1.48 -1.35
CA GLU A 61 -19.83 2.44 -2.32
C GLU A 61 -18.79 2.77 -3.40
N LEU A 62 -17.53 3.01 -3.00
CA LEU A 62 -16.43 3.26 -3.94
C LEU A 62 -16.08 2.03 -4.77
N LEU A 63 -16.14 0.83 -4.16
CA LEU A 63 -15.97 -0.44 -4.89
C LEU A 63 -17.02 -0.58 -5.99
N HIS A 64 -18.28 -0.23 -5.71
CA HIS A 64 -19.36 -0.27 -6.68
C HIS A 64 -19.14 0.72 -7.83
N GLU A 65 -18.73 1.96 -7.54
CA GLU A 65 -18.39 2.96 -8.56
C GLU A 65 -17.25 2.49 -9.49
N TRP A 66 -16.17 1.97 -8.92
CA TRP A 66 -15.04 1.43 -9.69
C TRP A 66 -15.45 0.26 -10.60
N MET A 67 -16.29 -0.65 -10.13
CA MET A 67 -16.78 -1.76 -10.96
C MET A 67 -17.57 -1.26 -12.17
N LEU A 68 -18.42 -0.23 -11.98
CA LEU A 68 -19.20 0.36 -13.08
C LEU A 68 -18.30 1.03 -14.12
N GLU A 69 -17.25 1.73 -13.68
CA GLU A 69 -16.30 2.38 -14.60
C GLU A 69 -15.49 1.37 -15.41
N THR A 70 -15.00 0.30 -14.76
CA THR A 70 -14.17 -0.72 -15.41
C THR A 70 -14.96 -1.53 -16.45
N ILE A 71 -16.24 -1.80 -16.18
CA ILE A 71 -17.15 -2.47 -17.13
C ILE A 71 -17.48 -1.55 -18.32
N LYS A 72 -17.68 -0.26 -18.09
CA LYS A 72 -17.97 0.71 -19.16
C LYS A 72 -16.81 0.93 -20.13
N THR A 73 -15.56 0.83 -19.67
CA THR A 73 -14.37 0.96 -20.53
C THR A 73 -14.02 -0.31 -21.31
N SER A 74 -14.76 -1.40 -21.11
CA SER A 74 -14.52 -2.71 -21.75
C SER A 74 -15.37 -2.95 -23.00
N CYS A 75 -16.09 -1.93 -23.51
CA CYS A 75 -16.90 -1.99 -24.73
C CYS A 75 -16.32 -1.14 -25.85
#